data_AF-A0A822GV43-F1
#
_entry.id   AF-A0A822GV43-F1
#
_cell.length_a   1.000
_cell.length_b   1.000
_cell.length_c   1.000
_cell.angle_alpha   90.00
_cell.angle_beta   90.00
_cell.angle_gamma   90.00
#
_symmetry.space_group_name_H-M   'P 1'
#
loop_
_entity.id
_entity.type
_entity.pdbx_description
1 polymer ?
#
loop_
_entity_poly.entity_id
_entity_poly.type
_entity_poly.pdbx_seq_one_letter_code
_entity_poly.pdbx_strand_id
1 'polypeptide(L)'
;KDMLVNNKDGILNWFDEHDIAVVDRGFRDSTGMMRALELDVCMPDFLNGRRRFDALEANRSRFTSKIRWVVESANGRVQHFKWFNQTIQNSTIPQVRDYLQIACALINAYRAAAISSFSNDDRIAAKMLACFHEPNLLRILLNNETL
;
A
#
# COMPACT_ATOMS: atom_id res chain seq x y z
N LYS A 1 17.21 5.38 -17.57
CA LYS A 1 16.96 6.76 -17.09
C LYS A 1 15.53 6.76 -16.58
N ASP A 2 15.33 6.83 -15.26
CA ASP A 2 14.03 6.56 -14.64
C ASP A 2 12.92 7.44 -15.24
N MET A 3 11.87 6.78 -15.70
CA MET A 3 10.71 7.39 -16.34
C MET A 3 9.99 8.36 -15.39
N LEU A 4 10.00 8.05 -14.10
CA LEU A 4 9.44 8.88 -13.03
C LEU A 4 10.23 10.18 -12.82
N VAL A 5 11.56 10.19 -13.07
CA VAL A 5 12.41 11.37 -12.82
C VAL A 5 12.17 12.49 -13.84
N ASN A 6 11.81 12.15 -15.08
CA ASN A 6 11.61 13.17 -16.12
C ASN A 6 10.15 13.59 -16.30
N ASN A 7 9.20 12.98 -15.57
CA ASN A 7 7.74 13.18 -15.70
C ASN A 7 7.22 13.32 -17.15
N LYS A 8 7.88 12.67 -18.12
CA LYS A 8 7.63 12.93 -19.55
C LYS A 8 6.19 12.66 -19.96
N ASP A 9 5.55 11.71 -19.29
CA ASP A 9 4.20 11.24 -19.57
C ASP A 9 3.19 11.74 -18.51
N GLY A 10 3.57 12.68 -17.64
CA GLY A 10 2.68 13.34 -16.70
C GLY A 10 2.16 12.48 -15.54
N ILE A 11 2.77 11.30 -15.31
CA ILE A 11 2.35 10.37 -14.24
C ILE A 11 2.49 10.98 -12.85
N LEU A 12 3.42 11.93 -12.64
CA LEU A 12 3.55 12.60 -11.35
C LEU A 12 2.35 13.51 -11.05
N ASN A 13 1.63 13.96 -12.07
CA ASN A 13 0.43 14.81 -11.91
C ASN A 13 -0.78 14.03 -11.39
N TRP A 14 -0.58 12.77 -10.99
CA TRP A 14 -1.61 11.91 -10.41
C TRP A 14 -1.51 11.87 -8.89
N PHE A 15 -0.43 12.41 -8.33
CA PHE A 15 -0.16 12.43 -6.90
C PHE A 15 -0.14 13.86 -6.41
N ASP A 16 -0.66 14.07 -5.21
CA ASP A 16 -0.50 15.30 -4.45
C ASP A 16 0.60 15.12 -3.39
N GLU A 17 1.17 16.23 -2.93
CA GLU A 17 2.12 16.23 -1.81
C GLU A 17 1.48 15.55 -0.59
N HIS A 18 2.25 14.75 0.15
CA HIS A 18 1.79 13.95 1.30
C HIS A 18 0.79 12.83 1.00
N ASP A 19 0.61 12.46 -0.27
CA ASP A 19 -0.10 11.23 -0.60
C ASP A 19 0.60 10.00 0.01
N ILE A 20 -0.21 9.10 0.58
CA ILE A 20 0.30 7.89 1.24
C ILE A 20 0.55 6.80 0.18
N ALA A 21 1.83 6.55 -0.10
CA ALA A 21 2.27 5.50 -1.01
C ALA A 21 2.42 4.17 -0.27
N VAL A 22 1.39 3.32 -0.32
CA VAL A 22 1.45 1.95 0.24
C VAL A 22 2.04 1.00 -0.80
N VAL A 23 3.29 0.58 -0.59
CA VAL A 23 4.04 -0.23 -1.55
C VAL A 23 4.37 -1.62 -1.01
N ASP A 24 4.58 -2.56 -1.94
CA ASP A 24 5.12 -3.87 -1.61
C ASP A 24 6.65 -3.84 -1.52
N ARG A 25 7.24 -4.90 -0.94
CA ARG A 25 8.67 -5.03 -0.67
C ARG A 25 9.55 -4.92 -1.91
N GLY A 26 9.01 -5.26 -3.08
CA GLY A 26 9.72 -5.16 -4.37
C GLY A 26 10.05 -3.73 -4.79
N PHE A 27 9.44 -2.71 -4.17
CA PHE A 27 9.66 -1.30 -4.47
C PHE A 27 10.71 -0.63 -3.59
N ARG A 28 11.48 -1.40 -2.80
CA ARG A 28 12.49 -0.90 -1.86
C ARG A 28 13.41 0.15 -2.49
N ASP A 29 13.95 -0.15 -3.66
CA ASP A 29 14.93 0.71 -4.34
C ASP A 29 14.30 1.99 -4.91
N SER A 30 12.97 2.00 -5.08
CA SER A 30 12.18 3.14 -5.52
C SER A 30 11.70 4.04 -4.39
N THR A 31 11.80 3.60 -3.12
CA THR A 31 11.30 4.39 -1.97
C THR A 31 12.01 5.73 -1.80
N GLY A 32 13.30 5.82 -2.13
CA GLY A 32 14.05 7.08 -2.07
C GLY A 32 13.50 8.11 -3.06
N MET A 33 13.19 7.67 -4.28
CA MET A 33 12.55 8.51 -5.29
C MET A 33 11.15 8.95 -4.86
N MET A 34 10.32 8.04 -4.34
CA MET A 34 8.97 8.38 -3.88
C MET A 34 9.00 9.43 -2.76
N ARG A 35 9.92 9.31 -1.80
CA ARG A 35 10.09 10.33 -0.75
C ARG A 35 10.61 11.66 -1.28
N ALA A 36 11.43 11.65 -2.33
CA ALA A 36 11.88 12.88 -3.00
C ALA A 36 10.74 13.58 -3.77
N LEU A 37 9.62 12.89 -4.01
CA LEU A 37 8.37 13.43 -4.52
C LEU A 37 7.39 13.81 -3.39
N GLU A 38 7.87 13.88 -2.15
CA GLU A 38 7.08 14.25 -0.96
C GLU A 38 5.91 13.29 -0.65
N LEU A 39 6.04 12.03 -1.07
CA LEU A 39 5.09 10.96 -0.74
C LEU A 39 5.41 10.29 0.60
N ASP A 40 4.37 9.96 1.36
CA ASP A 40 4.46 9.23 2.61
C ASP A 40 4.51 7.72 2.35
N VAL A 41 5.72 7.20 2.19
CA VAL A 41 5.95 5.81 1.79
C VAL A 41 5.77 4.84 2.95
N CYS A 42 4.75 3.98 2.84
CA CYS A 42 4.46 2.88 3.76
C CYS A 42 4.81 1.53 3.13
N MET A 43 5.74 0.80 3.75
CA MET A 43 6.17 -0.54 3.31
C MET A 43 6.27 -1.46 4.55
N PRO A 44 6.09 -2.79 4.42
CA PRO A 44 6.38 -3.70 5.53
C PRO A 44 7.84 -3.57 5.97
N ASP A 45 8.06 -3.56 7.29
CA ASP A 45 9.40 -3.47 7.86
C ASP A 45 10.25 -4.70 7.46
N PHE A 46 11.57 -4.55 7.54
CA PHE A 46 12.51 -5.62 7.25
C PHE A 46 13.31 -6.03 8.49
N LEU A 47 13.53 -7.33 8.62
CA LEU A 47 14.24 -7.88 9.77
C LEU A 47 15.72 -7.42 9.81
N ASN A 48 16.32 -7.05 8.67
CA ASN A 48 17.70 -6.53 8.59
C ASN A 48 18.72 -7.43 9.31
N GLY A 49 18.62 -8.75 9.10
CA GLY A 49 19.49 -9.73 9.77
C GLY A 49 19.10 -10.05 11.23
N ARG A 50 18.08 -9.39 11.79
CA ARG A 50 17.50 -9.76 13.09
C ARG A 50 16.58 -10.97 12.93
N ARG A 51 16.36 -11.70 14.02
CA ARG A 51 15.47 -12.86 14.03
C ARG A 51 13.99 -12.47 14.10
N ARG A 52 13.66 -11.30 14.65
CA ARG A 52 12.28 -10.83 14.90
C ARG A 52 12.20 -9.29 14.85
N PHE A 53 11.01 -8.77 14.53
CA PHE A 53 10.69 -7.34 14.63
C PHE A 53 10.59 -6.89 16.09
N ASP A 54 10.78 -5.59 16.32
CA ASP A 54 10.26 -4.97 17.55
C ASP A 54 8.72 -4.82 17.47
N ALA A 55 8.11 -4.37 18.57
CA ALA A 55 6.66 -4.24 18.63
C ALA A 55 6.12 -3.19 17.65
N LEU A 56 6.84 -2.08 17.49
CA LEU A 56 6.43 -0.97 16.64
C LEU A 56 6.53 -1.34 15.16
N GLU A 57 7.62 -1.97 14.74
CA GLU A 57 7.82 -2.51 13.39
C GLU A 57 6.77 -3.58 13.06
N ALA A 58 6.49 -4.48 14.01
CA ALA A 58 5.43 -5.47 13.83
C ALA A 58 4.06 -4.81 13.66
N ASN A 59 3.76 -3.77 14.45
CA ASN A 59 2.49 -3.05 14.38
C ASN A 59 2.36 -2.26 13.07
N ARG A 60 3.39 -1.52 12.65
CA ARG A 60 3.44 -0.83 11.34
C ARG A 60 3.26 -1.81 10.18
N SER A 61 3.96 -2.94 10.20
CA SER A 61 3.81 -3.98 9.18
C SER A 61 2.38 -4.54 9.10
N ARG A 62 1.69 -4.71 10.24
CA ARG A 62 0.28 -5.12 10.28
C ARG A 62 -0.65 -4.05 9.67
N PHE A 63 -0.42 -2.78 9.98
CA PHE A 63 -1.15 -1.65 9.40
C PHE A 63 -1.02 -1.62 7.87
N THR A 64 0.22 -1.61 7.36
CA THR A 64 0.49 -1.62 5.93
C THR A 64 -0.17 -2.81 5.24
N SER A 65 -0.15 -3.99 5.87
CA SER A 65 -0.78 -5.19 5.31
C SER A 65 -2.31 -5.12 5.31
N LYS A 66 -2.92 -4.51 6.33
CA LYS A 66 -4.38 -4.31 6.38
C LYS A 66 -4.86 -3.40 5.26
N ILE A 67 -4.14 -2.32 4.97
CA ILE A 67 -4.45 -1.41 3.86
C ILE A 67 -4.20 -2.10 2.51
N ARG A 68 -3.09 -2.84 2.39
CA ARG A 68 -2.75 -3.54 1.15
C ARG A 68 -3.86 -4.50 0.70
N TRP A 69 -4.53 -5.19 1.63
CA TRP A 69 -5.64 -6.08 1.30
C TRP A 69 -6.78 -5.38 0.53
N VAL A 70 -7.10 -4.14 0.92
CA VAL A 70 -8.11 -3.30 0.25
C VAL A 70 -7.63 -2.94 -1.17
N VAL A 71 -6.38 -2.50 -1.30
CA VAL A 71 -5.77 -2.14 -2.59
C VAL A 71 -5.68 -3.34 -3.53
N GLU A 72 -5.26 -4.51 -3.03
CA GLU A 72 -5.18 -5.75 -3.80
C GLU A 72 -6.55 -6.21 -4.29
N SER A 73 -7.59 -6.08 -3.45
CA SER A 73 -8.97 -6.37 -3.85
C SER A 73 -9.41 -5.47 -5.01
N ALA A 74 -9.15 -4.16 -4.94
CA ALA A 74 -9.45 -3.23 -6.03
C ALA A 74 -8.65 -3.55 -7.30
N ASN A 75 -7.34 -3.78 -7.18
CA ASN A 75 -6.46 -4.12 -8.28
C ASN A 75 -6.88 -5.41 -8.98
N GLY A 76 -7.27 -6.45 -8.22
CA GLY A 76 -7.78 -7.70 -8.79
C GLY A 76 -9.01 -7.50 -9.68
N ARG A 77 -9.84 -6.50 -9.38
CA ARG A 77 -11.01 -6.15 -10.22
C ARG A 77 -10.59 -5.49 -11.53
N VAL A 78 -9.62 -4.58 -11.48
CA VAL A 78 -9.04 -3.94 -12.67
C VAL A 78 -8.33 -4.96 -13.54
N GLN A 79 -7.65 -5.93 -12.94
CA GLN A 79 -6.96 -7.02 -13.66
C GLN A 79 -7.91 -7.99 -14.38
N HIS A 80 -9.24 -7.93 -14.19
CA HIS A 80 -10.17 -8.67 -15.05
C HIS A 80 -10.24 -8.12 -16.48
N PHE A 81 -9.86 -6.87 -16.69
CA PHE A 81 -9.75 -6.29 -18.01
C PHE A 81 -8.42 -6.76 -18.62
N LYS A 82 -8.50 -7.52 -19.73
CA LYS A 82 -7.34 -8.17 -20.37
C LYS A 82 -6.16 -7.21 -20.60
N TRP A 83 -6.46 -5.94 -20.92
CA TRP A 83 -5.43 -4.94 -21.15
C TRP A 83 -4.57 -4.62 -19.91
N PHE A 84 -5.15 -4.67 -18.71
CA PHE A 84 -4.44 -4.45 -17.44
C PHE A 84 -3.76 -5.72 -16.91
N ASN A 85 -4.08 -6.89 -17.47
CA ASN A 85 -3.51 -8.19 -17.06
C ASN A 85 -2.35 -8.65 -17.95
N GLN A 86 -1.67 -7.70 -18.59
CA GLN A 86 -0.54 -7.96 -19.47
C GLN A 86 0.49 -6.85 -19.30
N THR A 87 1.69 -7.08 -19.82
CA THR A 87 2.72 -6.04 -19.87
C THR A 87 2.25 -4.90 -20.76
N ILE A 88 2.12 -3.70 -20.18
CA ILE A 88 1.71 -2.48 -20.88
C ILE A 88 2.94 -1.86 -21.55
N GLN A 89 2.80 -1.43 -22.80
CA GLN A 89 3.88 -0.74 -23.51
C GLN A 89 4.05 0.68 -22.97
N ASN A 90 5.29 1.11 -22.70
CA ASN A 90 5.56 2.44 -22.15
C ASN A 90 5.01 3.59 -23.01
N SER A 91 4.89 3.41 -24.33
CA SER A 91 4.28 4.38 -25.23
C SER A 91 2.81 4.69 -24.93
N THR A 92 2.14 3.81 -24.17
CA THR A 92 0.72 3.96 -23.81
C THR A 92 0.50 4.56 -22.43
N ILE A 93 1.58 4.92 -21.71
CA ILE A 93 1.51 5.50 -20.36
C ILE A 93 0.65 6.78 -20.31
N PRO A 94 0.74 7.72 -21.28
CA PRO A 94 -0.13 8.88 -21.30
C PRO A 94 -1.62 8.53 -21.25
N GLN A 95 -2.02 7.39 -21.82
CA GLN A 95 -3.41 6.92 -21.89
C GLN A 95 -3.80 5.97 -20.76
N VAL A 96 -2.83 5.45 -19.97
CA VAL A 96 -3.13 4.53 -18.84
C VAL A 96 -4.13 5.18 -17.88
N ARG A 97 -4.04 6.49 -17.66
CA ARG A 97 -4.97 7.24 -16.79
C ARG A 97 -6.41 7.05 -17.25
N ASP A 98 -6.67 7.37 -18.51
CA ASP A 98 -8.00 7.38 -19.09
C ASP A 98 -8.57 5.97 -19.10
N TYR A 99 -7.76 4.98 -19.48
CA TYR A 99 -8.16 3.58 -19.46
C TYR A 99 -8.49 3.10 -18.05
N LEU A 100 -7.71 3.51 -17.05
CA LEU A 100 -7.94 3.12 -15.65
C LEU A 100 -9.22 3.77 -15.13
N GLN A 101 -9.44 5.04 -15.41
CA GLN A 101 -10.66 5.76 -15.05
C GLN A 101 -11.89 5.13 -15.69
N ILE A 102 -11.83 4.79 -16.98
CA ILE A 102 -12.93 4.11 -17.70
C ILE A 102 -13.19 2.73 -17.07
N ALA A 103 -12.15 1.93 -16.83
CA ALA A 103 -12.31 0.61 -16.22
C ALA A 103 -12.93 0.69 -14.81
N CYS A 104 -12.45 1.61 -13.98
CA CYS A 104 -12.99 1.87 -12.65
C CYS A 104 -14.45 2.35 -12.70
N ALA A 105 -14.80 3.24 -13.64
CA ALA A 105 -16.17 3.71 -13.83
C ALA A 105 -17.10 2.55 -14.22
N LEU A 106 -16.68 1.67 -15.13
CA LEU A 106 -17.44 0.47 -15.52
C LEU A 106 -17.60 -0.50 -14.34
N ILE A 107 -16.54 -0.73 -13.56
CA ILE A 107 -16.61 -1.55 -12.35
C ILE A 107 -17.63 -0.98 -11.37
N ASN A 108 -17.60 0.33 -11.12
CA ASN A 108 -18.50 1.00 -10.18
C ASN A 108 -19.95 1.03 -10.66
N ALA A 109 -20.18 1.13 -11.97
CA ALA A 109 -21.52 1.15 -12.55
C ALA A 109 -22.20 -0.22 -12.56
N TYR A 110 -21.44 -1.29 -12.82
CA TYR A 110 -22.02 -2.60 -13.17
C TYR A 110 -21.68 -3.75 -12.22
N ARG A 111 -20.77 -3.57 -11.26
CA ARG A 111 -20.42 -4.62 -10.31
C ARG A 111 -20.76 -4.20 -8.89
N ALA A 112 -21.03 -5.18 -8.02
CA ALA A 112 -21.23 -4.95 -6.60
C ALA A 112 -20.02 -4.22 -5.97
N ALA A 113 -20.21 -3.52 -4.84
CA ALA A 113 -19.11 -2.84 -4.16
C ALA A 113 -17.94 -3.84 -3.88
N ALA A 114 -16.70 -3.42 -4.16
CA ALA A 114 -15.51 -4.27 -3.93
C ALA A 114 -15.35 -4.63 -2.45
N ILE A 115 -15.72 -3.68 -1.60
CA ILE A 115 -15.57 -3.72 -0.17
C ILE A 115 -16.88 -3.19 0.38
N SER A 116 -17.59 -4.02 1.13
CA SER A 116 -18.69 -3.58 1.97
C SER A 116 -18.12 -3.18 3.32
N SER A 117 -18.35 -1.95 3.76
CA SER A 117 -18.05 -1.56 5.14
C SER A 117 -18.92 -2.37 6.09
N PHE A 118 -18.31 -3.07 7.02
CA PHE A 118 -19.00 -3.78 8.09
C PHE A 118 -19.13 -2.87 9.30
N SER A 119 -20.17 -3.08 10.12
CA SER A 119 -20.44 -2.26 11.32
C SER A 119 -19.29 -2.20 12.34
N ASN A 120 -18.31 -3.10 12.22
CA ASN A 120 -17.14 -3.17 13.10
C ASN A 120 -15.87 -2.54 12.52
N ASP A 121 -15.85 -2.12 11.26
CA ASP A 121 -14.61 -1.67 10.61
C ASP A 121 -14.01 -0.44 11.31
N ASP A 122 -14.85 0.54 11.65
CA ASP A 122 -14.44 1.74 12.40
C ASP A 122 -13.90 1.37 13.79
N ARG A 123 -14.56 0.42 14.47
CA ARG A 123 -14.12 -0.07 15.79
C ARG A 123 -12.80 -0.81 15.69
N ILE A 124 -12.58 -1.58 14.63
CA ILE A 124 -11.31 -2.29 14.37
C ILE A 124 -10.22 -1.28 14.08
N ALA A 125 -10.48 -0.28 13.22
CA ALA A 125 -9.52 0.77 12.89
C ALA A 125 -9.13 1.58 14.15
N ALA A 126 -10.11 2.00 14.95
CA ALA A 126 -9.87 2.70 16.21
C ALA A 126 -9.05 1.86 17.19
N LYS A 127 -9.35 0.56 17.31
CA LYS A 127 -8.56 -0.36 18.14
C LYS A 127 -7.13 -0.52 17.61
N MET A 128 -6.97 -0.66 16.30
CA MET A 128 -5.63 -0.74 15.69
C MET A 128 -4.82 0.51 15.99
N LEU A 129 -5.42 1.71 15.88
CA LEU A 129 -4.78 2.99 16.19
C LEU A 129 -4.39 3.08 17.66
N ALA A 130 -5.30 2.73 18.58
CA ALA A 130 -5.03 2.72 20.01
C ALA A 130 -3.89 1.75 20.37
N CYS A 131 -3.81 0.61 19.69
CA CYS A 131 -2.77 -0.40 19.93
C CYS A 131 -1.46 -0.16 19.14
N PHE A 132 -1.34 0.92 18.36
CA PHE A 132 -0.22 1.09 17.44
C PHE A 132 1.14 1.19 18.17
N HIS A 133 1.18 1.95 19.25
CA HIS A 133 2.37 2.14 20.09
C HIS A 133 2.49 1.13 21.24
N GLU A 134 1.52 0.21 21.38
CA GLU A 134 1.51 -0.74 22.48
C GLU A 134 2.64 -1.77 22.34
N PRO A 135 3.44 -1.98 23.39
CA PRO A 135 4.50 -2.97 23.37
C PRO A 135 3.92 -4.39 23.44
N ASN A 136 4.73 -5.37 23.06
CA ASN A 136 4.40 -6.77 23.27
C ASN A 136 4.69 -7.15 24.74
N LEU A 137 3.69 -7.02 25.61
CA LEU A 137 3.82 -7.33 27.05
C LEU A 137 4.25 -8.78 27.30
N LEU A 138 3.76 -9.75 26.53
CA LEU A 138 4.17 -11.15 26.65
C LEU A 138 5.68 -11.32 26.40
N ARG A 139 6.23 -10.60 25.42
CA ARG A 139 7.68 -10.60 25.15
C ARG A 139 8.46 -10.02 26.32
N ILE A 140 7.96 -8.94 26.93
CA ILE A 140 8.61 -8.33 28.09
C ILE A 140 8.64 -9.33 29.25
N LEU A 141 7.53 -10.01 29.54
CA LEU A 141 7.46 -11.03 30.58
C LEU A 141 8.42 -12.18 30.33
N LEU A 142 8.43 -12.76 29.11
CA LEU A 142 9.33 -13.86 28.76
C LEU A 142 10.81 -13.50 28.89
N ASN A 143 11.18 -12.26 28.55
CA ASN A 143 12.55 -11.76 28.69
C ASN A 143 12.93 -11.50 30.16
N ASN A 144 11.97 -11.17 31.02
CA ASN A 144 12.19 -10.93 32.44
C ASN A 144 12.27 -12.24 33.26
N GLU A 145 11.57 -13.30 32.82
CA GLU A 145 11.61 -14.64 33.44
C GLU A 145 12.84 -15.48 33.02
N THR A 146 13.62 -15.03 32.03
CA THR A 146 14.84 -15.72 31.55
C THR A 146 16.16 -15.18 32.14
N LEU A 147 16.10 -14.51 33.30
CA LEU A 147 17.26 -14.08 34.10
C LEU A 147 17.43 -14.94 35.36
#